data_AF-A0A355DKN2-F1
#
_entry.id   AF-A0A355DKN2-F1
#
_cell.length_a   1.000
_cell.length_b   1.000
_cell.length_c   1.000
_cell.angle_alpha   90.00
_cell.angle_beta   90.00
_cell.angle_gamma   90.00
#
_symmetry.space_group_name_H-M   'P 1'
#
loop_
_entity.id
_entity.type
_entity.pdbx_description
1 polymer ?
#
loop_
_entity_poly.entity_id
_entity_poly.type
_entity_poly.pdbx_seq_one_letter_code
_entity_poly.pdbx_strand_id
1 'polypeptide(L)'
;MNPQTDKDNLTVFDRLWHILEELRQKVGDRFDLHPNPTTQPLQTFSSPDGKVQGSLATFSSAEIDWLVHSRLNNPTLNFSTMRLTVWLGSQIQVPHLAFEFGTVPNLFFYIDYIPRVDLWSDLNYL
;
A
#
# COMPACT_ATOMS: atom_id res chain seq x y z
N MET A 1 -8.13 -25.27 -18.51
CA MET A 1 -7.18 -24.14 -18.55
C MET A 1 -7.93 -22.98 -19.20
N ASN A 2 -8.35 -21.98 -18.44
CA ASN A 2 -9.24 -20.93 -18.95
C ASN A 2 -8.40 -19.86 -19.67
N PRO A 3 -8.58 -19.61 -20.98
CA PRO A 3 -7.71 -18.75 -21.77
C PRO A 3 -7.95 -17.23 -21.58
N GLN A 4 -8.78 -16.84 -20.61
CA GLN A 4 -9.21 -15.44 -20.40
C GLN A 4 -8.35 -14.65 -19.39
N THR A 5 -7.38 -15.28 -18.73
CA THR A 5 -6.84 -14.79 -17.45
C THR A 5 -5.63 -13.84 -17.54
N ASP A 6 -4.91 -13.76 -18.68
CA ASP A 6 -3.65 -13.00 -18.76
C ASP A 6 -3.81 -11.53 -19.18
N LYS A 7 -4.78 -11.21 -20.03
CA LYS A 7 -4.91 -9.85 -20.60
C LYS A 7 -5.58 -8.83 -19.66
N ASP A 8 -6.32 -9.30 -18.65
CA ASP A 8 -7.08 -8.41 -17.76
C ASP A 8 -6.26 -7.96 -16.53
N ASN A 9 -5.23 -8.71 -16.14
CA ASN A 9 -4.48 -8.46 -14.91
C ASN A 9 -3.72 -7.12 -14.93
N LEU A 10 -3.17 -6.71 -16.08
CA LEU A 10 -2.51 -5.40 -16.20
C LEU A 10 -3.52 -4.25 -16.06
N THR A 11 -4.72 -4.40 -16.63
CA THR A 11 -5.78 -3.38 -16.52
C THR A 11 -6.30 -3.29 -15.08
N VAL A 12 -6.48 -4.44 -14.42
CA VAL A 12 -6.86 -4.50 -13.00
C VAL A 12 -5.75 -3.89 -12.13
N PHE A 13 -4.49 -4.20 -12.41
CA PHE A 13 -3.33 -3.65 -11.71
C PHE A 13 -3.29 -2.12 -11.79
N ASP A 14 -3.38 -1.55 -12.99
CA ASP A 14 -3.34 -0.09 -13.18
C ASP A 14 -4.51 0.61 -12.47
N ARG A 15 -5.70 0.00 -12.48
CA ARG A 15 -6.87 0.52 -11.75
C ARG A 15 -6.66 0.51 -10.24
N LEU A 16 -6.17 -0.60 -9.68
CA LEU A 16 -5.92 -0.71 -8.24
C LEU A 16 -4.81 0.22 -7.78
N TRP A 17 -3.78 0.38 -8.61
CA TRP A 17 -2.72 1.35 -8.36
C TRP A 17 -3.26 2.78 -8.34
N HIS A 18 -4.09 3.15 -9.32
CA HIS A 18 -4.70 4.47 -9.38
C HIS A 18 -5.57 4.77 -8.14
N ILE A 19 -6.33 3.78 -7.65
CA ILE A 19 -7.09 3.92 -6.40
C ILE A 19 -6.17 4.25 -5.21
N LEU A 20 -5.02 3.57 -5.09
CA LEU A 20 -4.07 3.85 -4.02
C LEU A 20 -3.40 5.23 -4.18
N GLU A 21 -3.14 5.66 -5.41
CA GLU A 21 -2.63 7.02 -5.69
C GLU A 21 -3.63 8.10 -5.26
N GLU A 22 -4.92 7.93 -5.58
CA GLU A 22 -5.98 8.82 -5.14
C GLU A 22 -6.11 8.84 -3.61
N LEU A 23 -6.03 7.68 -2.96
CA LEU A 23 -6.07 7.59 -1.49
C LEU A 23 -4.86 8.28 -0.86
N ARG A 24 -3.66 8.07 -1.41
CA ARG A 24 -2.43 8.75 -0.97
C ARG A 24 -2.54 10.27 -1.15
N GLN A 25 -3.17 10.73 -2.22
CA GLN A 25 -3.44 12.16 -2.44
C GLN A 25 -4.39 12.70 -1.38
N LYS A 26 -5.51 12.03 -1.11
CA LYS A 26 -6.47 12.46 -0.07
C LYS A 26 -5.81 12.55 1.32
N VAL A 27 -4.88 11.65 1.63
CA VAL A 27 -4.09 11.73 2.86
C VAL A 27 -3.15 12.94 2.81
N GLY A 28 -2.44 13.16 1.70
CA GLY A 28 -1.58 14.32 1.51
C GLY A 28 -2.29 15.68 1.51
N ASP A 29 -3.56 15.73 1.10
CA ASP A 29 -4.38 16.95 1.16
C ASP A 29 -4.82 17.27 2.60
N ARG A 30 -4.84 16.26 3.48
CA ARG A 30 -5.28 16.38 4.87
C ARG A 30 -4.14 16.62 5.85
N PHE A 31 -2.96 16.06 5.57
CA PHE A 31 -1.79 16.08 6.47
C PHE A 31 -0.59 16.69 5.76
N ASP A 32 0.23 17.44 6.50
CA ASP A 32 1.50 17.97 5.97
C ASP A 32 2.55 16.85 5.89
N LEU A 33 2.52 16.11 4.77
CA LEU A 33 3.38 14.95 4.56
C LEU A 33 4.80 15.35 4.19
N HIS A 34 5.76 14.88 4.97
CA HIS A 34 7.19 15.01 4.71
C HIS A 34 7.73 13.69 4.13
N PRO A 35 8.24 13.67 2.88
CA PRO A 35 8.82 12.47 2.30
C PRO A 35 10.11 12.08 3.03
N ASN A 36 10.32 10.78 3.25
CA ASN A 36 11.55 10.29 3.89
C ASN A 36 12.70 10.19 2.86
N PRO A 37 13.79 10.97 3.04
CA PRO A 37 14.92 10.98 2.10
C PRO A 37 15.59 9.61 1.93
N THR A 38 15.57 8.75 2.95
CA THR A 38 16.19 7.42 2.89
C THR A 38 15.52 6.51 1.85
N THR A 39 14.26 6.77 1.51
CA THR A 39 13.53 6.02 0.48
C THR A 39 13.63 6.63 -0.92
N GLN A 40 14.36 7.75 -1.08
CA GLN A 40 14.55 8.37 -2.40
C GLN A 40 15.12 7.41 -3.46
N PRO A 41 16.13 6.57 -3.17
CA PRO A 41 16.63 5.58 -4.14
C PRO A 41 15.62 4.48 -4.48
N LEU A 42 14.56 4.34 -3.69
CA LEU A 42 13.54 3.29 -3.81
C LEU A 42 12.26 3.81 -4.49
N GLN A 43 12.20 5.08 -4.89
CA GLN A 43 11.07 5.61 -5.66
C GLN A 43 10.86 4.84 -6.96
N THR A 44 11.90 4.25 -7.52
CA THR A 44 11.82 3.24 -8.58
C THR A 44 13.00 2.29 -8.45
N PHE A 45 12.74 0.99 -8.50
CA PHE A 45 13.78 -0.04 -8.48
C PHE A 45 13.38 -1.23 -9.34
N SER A 46 14.37 -2.03 -9.72
CA SER A 46 14.17 -3.27 -10.47
C SER A 46 15.10 -4.38 -9.99
N SER A 47 14.72 -5.63 -10.22
CA SER A 47 15.63 -6.77 -10.07
C SER A 47 16.81 -6.68 -11.07
N PRO A 48 17.94 -7.36 -10.80
CA PRO A 48 19.08 -7.38 -11.73
C PRO A 48 18.73 -7.90 -13.13
N ASP A 49 17.74 -8.80 -13.24
CA ASP A 49 17.24 -9.34 -14.51
C ASP A 49 16.09 -8.52 -15.12
N GLY A 50 15.69 -7.42 -14.48
CA GLY A 50 14.64 -6.51 -14.94
C GLY A 50 13.20 -7.07 -14.89
N LYS A 51 13.00 -8.31 -14.45
CA LYS A 51 11.68 -8.97 -14.44
C LYS A 51 10.76 -8.47 -13.35
N VAL A 52 11.34 -7.97 -12.25
CA VAL A 52 10.61 -7.37 -11.15
C VAL A 52 10.85 -5.87 -11.18
N GLN A 53 9.77 -5.11 -11.11
CA GLN A 53 9.80 -3.65 -10.99
C GLN A 53 9.01 -3.23 -9.77
N GLY A 54 9.45 -2.20 -9.09
CA GLY A 54 8.76 -1.69 -7.92
C GLY A 54 9.04 -0.24 -7.66
N SER A 55 8.27 0.30 -6.72
CA SER A 55 8.43 1.64 -6.19
C SER A 55 8.02 1.64 -4.72
N LEU A 56 8.74 2.40 -3.92
CA LEU A 56 8.47 2.63 -2.51
C LEU A 56 8.67 4.11 -2.22
N ALA A 57 7.61 4.75 -1.73
CA ALA A 57 7.67 6.07 -1.15
C ALA A 57 7.16 6.00 0.29
N THR A 58 7.86 6.67 1.20
CA THR A 58 7.44 6.75 2.59
C THR A 58 7.41 8.19 3.06
N PHE A 59 6.48 8.48 3.95
CA PHE A 59 6.20 9.83 4.43
C PHE A 59 5.93 9.82 5.93
N SER A 60 6.14 10.95 6.58
CA SER A 60 5.73 11.21 7.97
C SER A 60 5.00 12.55 8.07
N SER A 61 4.34 12.81 9.19
CA SER A 61 3.82 14.14 9.56
C SER A 61 3.78 14.25 11.09
N ALA A 62 3.18 15.31 11.64
CA ALA A 62 3.03 15.43 13.09
C ALA A 62 2.16 14.32 13.70
N GLU A 63 1.15 13.84 12.96
CA GLU A 63 0.22 12.79 13.38
C GLU A 63 0.55 11.40 12.82
N ILE A 64 1.34 11.33 11.75
CA ILE A 64 1.67 10.09 11.04
C ILE A 64 3.13 9.77 11.30
N ASP A 65 3.38 8.70 12.06
CA ASP A 65 4.72 8.14 12.27
C ASP A 65 5.27 7.60 10.96
N TRP A 66 4.44 6.87 10.20
CA TRP A 66 4.89 6.23 8.97
C TRP A 66 3.76 5.94 7.98
N LEU A 67 3.80 6.61 6.83
CA LEU A 67 2.97 6.27 5.67
C LEU A 67 3.82 5.52 4.66
N VAL A 68 3.33 4.38 4.16
CA VAL A 68 3.95 3.64 3.06
C VAL A 68 3.05 3.64 1.86
N HIS A 69 3.58 4.02 0.71
CA HIS A 69 2.94 3.83 -0.60
C HIS A 69 3.90 3.05 -1.49
N SER A 70 3.58 1.80 -1.83
CA SER A 70 4.50 0.97 -2.61
C SER A 70 3.81 -0.03 -3.50
N ARG A 71 4.51 -0.43 -4.57
CA ARG A 71 4.11 -1.52 -5.46
C ARG A 71 5.31 -2.36 -5.85
N LEU A 72 5.01 -3.60 -6.21
CA LEU A 72 5.94 -4.52 -6.84
C LEU A 72 5.17 -5.36 -7.87
N ASN A 73 5.76 -5.55 -9.04
CA ASN A 73 5.15 -6.21 -10.19
C ASN A 73 6.16 -7.15 -10.85
N ASN A 74 5.71 -8.37 -11.17
CA ASN A 74 6.37 -9.26 -12.12
C ASN A 74 5.34 -9.74 -13.15
N PRO A 75 5.27 -9.11 -14.34
CA PRO A 75 4.28 -9.44 -15.36
C PRO A 75 4.41 -10.88 -15.88
N THR A 76 5.62 -11.43 -15.88
CA THR A 76 5.89 -12.79 -16.37
C THR A 76 5.23 -13.85 -15.49
N LEU A 77 4.99 -13.52 -14.21
CA LEU A 77 4.38 -14.42 -13.23
C LEU A 77 2.93 -14.02 -12.89
N ASN A 78 2.35 -13.03 -13.56
CA ASN A 78 1.07 -12.41 -13.17
C ASN A 78 1.03 -11.98 -11.70
N PHE A 79 2.20 -11.62 -11.16
CA PHE A 79 2.35 -11.27 -9.77
C PHE A 79 2.33 -9.76 -9.63
N SER A 80 1.49 -9.26 -8.73
CA SER A 80 1.57 -7.89 -8.29
C SER A 80 1.20 -7.76 -6.82
N THR A 81 1.79 -6.79 -6.14
CA THR A 81 1.39 -6.36 -4.80
C THR A 81 1.49 -4.85 -4.73
N MET A 82 0.51 -4.22 -4.09
CA MET A 82 0.42 -2.78 -3.94
C MET A 82 -0.10 -2.48 -2.54
N ARG A 83 0.38 -1.40 -1.93
CA ARG A 83 -0.04 -1.01 -0.59
C ARG A 83 -0.10 0.47 -0.36
N LEU A 84 -1.02 0.84 0.52
CA LEU A 84 -1.05 2.10 1.25
C LEU A 84 -1.28 1.78 2.71
N THR A 85 -0.31 2.07 3.58
CA THR A 85 -0.50 1.97 5.04
C THR A 85 -0.21 3.30 5.71
N VAL A 86 -0.99 3.64 6.73
CA VAL A 86 -0.83 4.87 7.52
C VAL A 86 -0.75 4.49 8.99
N TRP A 87 0.47 4.52 9.52
CA TRP A 87 0.76 4.30 10.94
C TRP A 87 0.79 5.65 11.65
N LEU A 88 -0.08 5.80 12.64
CA LEU A 88 -0.29 7.02 13.41
C LEU A 88 0.65 7.07 14.62
N GLY A 89 0.98 8.29 15.01
CA GLY A 89 1.76 8.62 16.20
C GLY A 89 1.30 7.89 17.45
N SER A 90 2.25 7.49 18.31
CA SER A 90 1.99 6.83 19.61
C SER A 90 0.93 7.55 20.48
N GLN A 91 0.85 8.88 20.38
CA GLN A 91 -0.11 9.73 21.10
C GLN A 91 -1.56 9.61 20.60
N ILE A 92 -1.80 8.96 19.46
CA ILE A 92 -3.11 8.83 18.81
C ILE A 92 -3.66 7.43 19.03
N GLN A 93 -4.90 7.36 19.53
CA GLN A 93 -5.63 6.10 19.77
C GLN A 93 -6.60 5.76 18.64
N VAL A 94 -6.66 6.51 17.54
CA VAL A 94 -7.41 6.10 16.35
C VAL A 94 -6.71 4.90 15.67
N PRO A 95 -7.46 3.94 15.10
CA PRO A 95 -6.86 2.83 14.34
C PRO A 95 -5.96 3.28 13.18
N HIS A 96 -5.02 2.43 12.80
CA HIS A 96 -4.23 2.63 11.59
C HIS A 96 -5.05 2.31 10.35
N LEU A 97 -4.57 2.79 9.20
CA LEU A 97 -5.19 2.48 7.92
C LEU A 97 -4.32 1.51 7.13
N ALA A 98 -4.90 0.43 6.62
CA ALA A 98 -4.21 -0.50 5.75
C ALA A 98 -5.04 -0.82 4.51
N PHE A 99 -4.41 -0.67 3.35
CA PHE A 99 -4.86 -1.18 2.06
C PHE A 99 -3.72 -2.01 1.46
N GLU A 100 -3.97 -3.29 1.24
CA GLU A 100 -3.07 -4.20 0.56
C GLU A 100 -3.83 -4.86 -0.58
N PHE A 101 -3.32 -4.72 -1.80
CA PHE A 101 -3.82 -5.40 -2.98
C PHE A 101 -2.75 -6.33 -3.51
N GLY A 102 -3.15 -7.47 -4.05
CA GLY A 102 -2.23 -8.29 -4.81
C GLY A 102 -2.91 -9.27 -5.75
N THR A 103 -2.12 -9.86 -6.63
CA THR A 103 -2.59 -10.80 -7.65
C THR A 103 -1.70 -12.02 -7.67
N VAL A 104 -2.18 -13.21 -7.24
CA VAL A 104 -1.57 -14.53 -7.57
C VAL A 104 -2.57 -15.70 -7.36
N PRO A 105 -3.03 -16.42 -8.40
CA PRO A 105 -3.27 -15.95 -9.77
C PRO A 105 -4.51 -15.05 -9.88
N ASN A 106 -5.30 -14.94 -8.81
CA ASN A 106 -6.49 -14.10 -8.73
C ASN A 106 -6.21 -12.87 -7.85
N LEU A 107 -7.06 -11.85 -8.00
CA LEU A 107 -7.06 -10.69 -7.11
C LEU A 107 -7.37 -11.10 -5.66
N PHE A 108 -6.55 -10.61 -4.73
CA PHE A 108 -6.85 -10.59 -3.31
C PHE A 108 -6.69 -9.16 -2.78
N PHE A 109 -7.48 -8.81 -1.77
CA PHE A 109 -7.38 -7.53 -1.10
C PHE A 109 -7.53 -7.71 0.41
N TYR A 110 -6.85 -6.85 1.15
CA TYR A 110 -7.02 -6.64 2.58
C TYR A 110 -7.16 -5.15 2.81
N ILE A 111 -8.27 -4.74 3.41
CA ILE A 111 -8.55 -3.34 3.75
C ILE A 111 -9.06 -3.36 5.17
N ASP A 112 -8.41 -2.61 6.05
CA ASP A 112 -8.75 -2.66 7.46
C ASP A 112 -8.35 -1.38 8.21
N TYR A 113 -9.03 -1.19 9.33
CA TYR A 113 -8.63 -0.27 10.38
C TYR A 113 -7.91 -1.06 11.47
N ILE A 114 -6.58 -1.09 11.45
CA ILE A 114 -5.81 -1.92 12.38
C ILE A 114 -5.89 -1.29 13.79
N PRO A 115 -6.45 -2.00 14.77
CA PRO A 115 -6.68 -1.45 16.11
C PRO A 115 -5.36 -1.18 16.84
N ARG A 116 -5.39 -0.19 17.74
CA ARG A 116 -4.23 0.21 18.57
C ARG A 116 -4.10 -0.60 19.86
N VAL A 117 -5.13 -1.38 20.17
CA VAL A 117 -5.25 -2.16 21.39
C VAL A 117 -5.74 -3.56 21.06
N ASP A 118 -5.58 -4.47 22.01
CA ASP A 118 -6.23 -5.77 21.93
C ASP A 118 -7.74 -5.62 22.18
N LEU A 119 -8.53 -5.88 21.13
CA LEU A 119 -9.99 -5.72 21.16
C LEU A 119 -10.68 -6.69 22.11
N TRP A 120 -10.03 -7.80 22.49
CA TRP A 120 -10.60 -8.74 23.46
C TRP A 120 -10.53 -8.23 24.90
N SER A 121 -9.56 -7.36 25.20
CA SER A 121 -9.37 -6.80 26.54
C SER A 121 -9.94 -5.38 26.68
N ASP A 122 -10.07 -4.62 25.58
CA ASP A 122 -10.63 -3.27 25.59
C ASP A 122 -11.79 -3.11 24.60
N LEU A 123 -12.98 -3.54 25.02
CA LEU A 123 -14.21 -3.43 24.22
C LEU A 123 -14.72 -1.99 24.06
N ASN A 124 -14.24 -1.03 24.85
CA ASN A 124 -14.64 0.38 24.70
C ASN A 124 -14.00 1.03 23.48
N TYR A 125 -13.02 0.35 22.88
CA TYR A 125 -12.31 0.80 21.68
C TYR A 125 -13.10 0.51 20.37
N LEU A 126 -14.13 -0.34 20.43
CA LEU A 126 -14.98 -0.74 19.30
C LEU A 126 -16.04 0.32 18.94
#